data_AF-M5BYG2-F1
#
_entry.id   AF-M5BYG2-F1
#
_cell.length_a   1.000
_cell.length_b   1.000
_cell.length_c   1.000
_cell.angle_alpha   90.00
_cell.angle_beta   90.00
_cell.angle_gamma   90.00
#
_symmetry.space_group_name_H-M   'P 1'
#
loop_
_entity.id
_entity.type
_entity.pdbx_description
1 polymer ?
#
loop_
_entity_poly.entity_id
_entity_poly.type
_entity_poly.pdbx_seq_one_letter_code
_entity_poly.pdbx_strand_id
1 'polypeptide(L)'
;MPQILSTLRSRPSHARESSVTPAWRDAVWHALAGAKWSWDGSVNQAKAAYEKASYAMDPLRKLTPGGGAYQNEADVYEPDFTQTFWGSNYAKLLEIKNKYDPDGLLDCWHCVGWKGNKTPIASCYL
;
A
#
# COMPACT_ATOMS: atom_id res chain seq x y z
N MET A 1 5.93 5.76 9.54
CA MET A 1 5.67 4.32 9.73
C MET A 1 5.14 3.77 8.43
N PRO A 2 5.71 2.69 7.89
CA PRO A 2 5.11 2.04 6.75
C PRO A 2 4.77 0.55 7.07
N GLN A 3 3.55 0.09 6.72
CA GLN A 3 2.74 -1.02 7.25
C GLN A 3 1.88 -1.70 6.14
N ILE A 4 2.26 -2.85 5.59
CA ILE A 4 1.43 -3.52 4.56
C ILE A 4 0.87 -4.86 4.98
N LEU A 5 -0.44 -4.99 4.79
CA LEU A 5 -1.31 -6.06 5.24
C LEU A 5 -1.51 -7.16 4.17
N SER A 6 -1.85 -8.36 4.63
CA SER A 6 -2.31 -9.48 3.83
C SER A 6 -3.31 -10.35 4.66
N THR A 7 -4.49 -10.67 4.14
CA THR A 7 -5.71 -11.10 4.88
C THR A 7 -6.34 -12.42 4.37
N LEU A 8 -7.07 -13.15 5.24
CA LEU A 8 -7.77 -14.43 4.98
C LEU A 8 -9.27 -14.37 5.38
N ARG A 9 -10.13 -14.72 4.41
CA ARG A 9 -11.62 -14.88 4.28
C ARG A 9 -12.61 -14.63 5.45
N SER A 10 -13.64 -13.80 5.17
CA SER A 10 -14.82 -13.51 5.99
C SER A 10 -15.94 -12.81 5.16
N ARG A 11 -17.21 -13.09 5.45
CA ARG A 11 -18.39 -12.98 4.55
C ARG A 11 -18.74 -11.58 3.98
N PRO A 12 -19.33 -11.49 2.76
CA PRO A 12 -19.72 -10.21 2.16
C PRO A 12 -21.07 -9.68 2.68
N SER A 13 -21.09 -8.44 3.16
CA SER A 13 -22.32 -7.68 3.38
C SER A 13 -22.80 -7.05 2.06
N HIS A 14 -24.12 -7.09 1.82
CA HIS A 14 -24.78 -6.73 0.57
C HIS A 14 -24.67 -5.23 0.18
N ALA A 15 -24.29 -5.00 -1.09
CA ALA A 15 -24.73 -3.91 -1.98
C ALA A 15 -24.57 -2.41 -1.58
N ARG A 16 -23.40 -2.01 -1.06
CA ARG A 16 -22.86 -0.67 -1.35
C ARG A 16 -21.42 -0.83 -1.85
N GLU A 17 -21.22 -0.67 -3.15
CA GLU A 17 -19.88 -0.70 -3.74
C GLU A 17 -19.05 0.47 -3.18
N SER A 18 -17.86 0.16 -2.70
CA SER A 18 -16.89 1.14 -2.21
C SER A 18 -15.52 0.85 -2.84
N SER A 19 -14.67 1.86 -2.94
CA SER A 19 -13.29 1.71 -3.43
C SER A 19 -12.37 0.95 -2.47
N VAL A 20 -12.81 0.66 -1.24
CA VAL A 20 -12.08 -0.13 -0.26
C VAL A 20 -11.72 -1.50 -0.85
N THR A 21 -10.44 -1.90 -0.76
CA THR A 21 -9.99 -3.21 -1.27
C THR A 21 -10.87 -4.35 -0.74
N PRO A 22 -11.30 -5.30 -1.59
CA PRO A 22 -12.10 -6.45 -1.16
C PRO A 22 -11.44 -7.27 -0.04
N ALA A 23 -10.11 -7.22 0.06
CA ALA A 23 -9.34 -7.86 1.12
C ALA A 23 -9.83 -7.50 2.53
N TRP A 24 -10.44 -6.33 2.73
CA TRP A 24 -11.04 -5.92 4.00
C TRP A 24 -12.29 -6.70 4.39
N ARG A 25 -13.11 -7.10 3.41
CA ARG A 25 -14.33 -7.88 3.70
C ARG A 25 -13.95 -9.25 4.21
N ASP A 26 -12.89 -9.78 3.62
CA ASP A 26 -12.36 -11.08 3.94
C ASP A 26 -11.45 -11.09 5.17
N ALA A 27 -11.01 -9.96 5.72
CA ALA A 27 -10.04 -9.95 6.81
C ALA A 27 -10.62 -10.30 8.18
N VAL A 28 -9.93 -11.16 8.93
CA VAL A 28 -10.18 -11.38 10.37
C VAL A 28 -9.28 -10.50 11.25
N TRP A 29 -8.04 -10.23 10.81
CA TRP A 29 -7.05 -9.49 11.57
C TRP A 29 -6.41 -8.38 10.74
N HIS A 30 -6.00 -7.31 11.43
CA HIS A 30 -5.12 -6.29 10.91
C HIS A 30 -3.82 -6.32 11.73
N ALA A 31 -2.69 -6.65 11.08
CA ALA A 31 -1.40 -6.83 11.72
C ALA A 31 -0.41 -5.75 11.28
N LEU A 32 0.35 -5.24 12.25
CA LEU A 32 1.29 -4.14 12.04
C LEU A 32 2.70 -4.60 12.41
N ALA A 33 3.66 -4.32 11.54
CA ALA A 33 5.07 -4.33 11.87
C ALA A 33 5.67 -2.96 11.54
N GLY A 34 6.67 -2.56 12.32
CA GLY A 34 7.39 -1.33 12.09
C GLY A 34 8.75 -1.37 12.76
N ALA A 35 9.67 -0.59 12.23
CA ALA A 35 10.94 -0.30 12.86
C ALA A 35 11.01 1.19 13.23
N LYS A 36 11.71 1.48 14.31
CA LYS A 36 11.95 2.84 14.79
C LYS A 36 13.36 3.27 14.41
N TRP A 37 13.54 4.56 14.21
CA TRP A 37 14.83 5.24 14.17
C TRP A 37 14.76 6.47 15.08
N SER A 38 15.91 7.02 15.47
CA SER A 38 15.97 8.21 16.33
C SER A 38 15.57 9.47 15.57
N TRP A 39 15.04 10.47 16.28
CA TRP A 39 14.61 11.75 15.67
C TRP A 39 15.78 12.52 15.02
N ASP A 40 16.99 12.32 15.53
CA ASP A 40 18.27 12.84 15.04
C ASP A 40 19.04 11.82 14.17
N GLY A 41 18.38 10.73 13.78
CA GLY A 41 18.96 9.68 12.96
C GLY A 41 19.26 10.13 11.53
N SER A 42 20.33 9.58 10.97
CA SER A 42 20.72 9.75 9.56
C SER A 42 19.72 9.13 8.58
N VAL A 43 19.79 9.56 7.31
CA VAL A 43 19.02 8.97 6.20
C VAL A 43 19.23 7.45 6.10
N ASN A 44 20.46 6.97 6.32
CA ASN A 44 20.78 5.54 6.29
C ASN A 44 20.08 4.77 7.42
N GLN A 45 19.94 5.37 8.60
CA GLN A 45 19.20 4.75 9.70
C GLN A 45 17.69 4.70 9.41
N ALA A 46 17.12 5.75 8.79
CA ALA A 46 15.74 5.74 8.35
C ALA A 46 15.50 4.67 7.27
N LYS A 47 16.40 4.57 6.28
CA LYS A 47 16.34 3.53 5.23
C LYS A 47 16.42 2.12 5.80
N ALA A 48 17.37 1.86 6.69
CA ALA A 48 17.50 0.56 7.36
C ALA A 48 16.25 0.20 8.18
N ALA A 49 15.56 1.19 8.75
CA ALA A 49 14.28 0.96 9.42
C ALA A 49 13.18 0.55 8.42
N TYR A 50 13.09 1.20 7.26
CA TYR A 50 12.15 0.80 6.21
C TYR A 50 12.42 -0.61 5.68
N GLU A 51 13.67 -0.93 5.36
CA GLU A 51 14.08 -2.28 4.92
C GLU A 51 13.77 -3.35 5.98
N LYS A 52 14.05 -3.05 7.26
CA LYS A 52 13.72 -3.96 8.36
C LYS A 52 12.22 -4.19 8.52
N ALA A 53 11.42 -3.13 8.40
CA ALA A 53 9.96 -3.25 8.47
C ALA A 53 9.42 -4.07 7.28
N SER A 54 9.93 -3.82 6.07
CA SER A 54 9.56 -4.56 4.87
C SER A 54 9.88 -6.05 5.00
N TYR A 55 11.10 -6.38 5.42
CA TYR A 55 11.53 -7.76 5.66
C TYR A 55 10.68 -8.48 6.73
N ALA A 56 10.31 -7.76 7.80
CA ALA A 56 9.46 -8.32 8.85
C ALA A 56 8.04 -8.69 8.37
N MET A 57 7.57 -8.10 7.27
CA MET A 57 6.26 -8.40 6.69
C MET A 57 6.28 -9.55 5.68
N ASP A 58 7.44 -9.94 5.16
CA ASP A 58 7.53 -11.03 4.18
C ASP A 58 6.92 -12.36 4.64
N PRO A 59 7.07 -12.81 5.90
CA PRO A 59 6.39 -14.00 6.38
C PRO A 59 4.86 -13.86 6.30
N LEU A 60 4.31 -12.69 6.63
CA LEU A 60 2.87 -12.45 6.58
C LEU A 60 2.38 -12.42 5.13
N ARG A 61 3.10 -11.75 4.22
CA ARG A 61 2.79 -11.77 2.77
C ARG A 61 2.70 -13.20 2.23
N LYS A 62 3.64 -14.06 2.63
CA LYS A 62 3.69 -15.48 2.23
C LYS A 62 2.54 -16.31 2.82
N LEU A 63 2.11 -16.01 4.05
CA LEU A 63 1.08 -16.76 4.77
C LEU A 63 -0.35 -16.38 4.35
N THR A 64 -0.56 -15.20 3.78
CA THR A 64 -1.91 -14.72 3.42
C THR A 64 -1.98 -14.26 1.96
N PRO A 65 -1.79 -15.19 1.01
CA PRO A 65 -1.94 -14.90 -0.41
C PRO A 65 -3.37 -14.41 -0.72
N GLY A 66 -3.49 -13.41 -1.59
CA GLY A 66 -4.77 -12.75 -1.89
C GLY A 66 -5.18 -11.71 -0.84
N GLY A 67 -4.36 -11.52 0.19
CA GLY A 67 -4.48 -10.43 1.13
C GLY A 67 -4.31 -9.04 0.51
N GLY A 68 -4.60 -8.01 1.29
CA GLY A 68 -4.42 -6.63 0.85
C GLY A 68 -3.94 -5.73 1.96
N ALA A 69 -3.53 -4.53 1.61
CA ALA A 69 -2.85 -3.61 2.49
C ALA A 69 -3.62 -2.34 2.81
N TYR A 70 -3.40 -1.79 4.00
CA TYR A 70 -3.94 -0.48 4.35
C TYR A 70 -3.01 0.62 3.89
N GLN A 71 -3.33 1.25 2.76
CA GLN A 71 -2.49 2.26 2.12
C GLN A 71 -2.04 3.40 3.05
N ASN A 72 -2.90 3.81 3.99
CA ASN A 72 -2.67 5.01 4.80
C ASN A 72 -1.54 4.80 5.80
N GLU A 73 -1.16 3.55 5.98
CA GLU A 73 -0.08 3.25 6.86
C GLU A 73 0.99 2.39 6.18
N ALA A 74 0.99 2.22 4.86
CA ALA A 74 1.68 1.21 4.05
C ALA A 74 3.22 1.18 3.97
N ASP A 75 3.85 -0.01 3.85
CA ASP A 75 5.24 -0.26 3.45
C ASP A 75 5.58 0.60 2.23
N VAL A 76 6.61 1.45 2.36
CA VAL A 76 7.05 2.32 1.27
C VAL A 76 7.48 1.46 0.08
N TYR A 77 7.96 0.23 0.35
CA TYR A 77 8.47 -0.72 -0.63
C TYR A 77 7.47 -1.77 -1.06
N GLU A 78 6.17 -1.49 -1.00
CA GLU A 78 5.20 -2.51 -1.40
C GLU A 78 5.44 -3.05 -2.82
N PRO A 79 5.74 -4.34 -2.99
CA PRO A 79 6.01 -4.89 -4.31
C PRO A 79 4.80 -4.83 -5.24
N ASP A 80 3.58 -4.99 -4.72
CA ASP A 80 2.35 -5.00 -5.53
C ASP A 80 1.27 -4.08 -4.94
N PHE A 81 1.59 -2.79 -4.86
CA PHE A 81 0.69 -1.78 -4.27
C PHE A 81 -0.68 -1.73 -4.98
N THR A 82 -0.72 -2.01 -6.28
CA THR A 82 -1.97 -1.96 -7.06
C THR A 82 -2.96 -3.03 -6.58
N GLN A 83 -2.47 -4.26 -6.41
CA GLN A 83 -3.28 -5.36 -5.90
C GLN A 83 -3.54 -5.22 -4.40
N THR A 84 -2.53 -4.85 -3.61
CA THR A 84 -2.69 -4.84 -2.15
C THR A 84 -3.58 -3.68 -1.68
N PHE A 85 -3.42 -2.45 -2.19
CA PHE A 85 -4.24 -1.31 -1.73
C PHE A 85 -5.64 -1.28 -2.33
N TRP A 86 -5.79 -1.74 -3.57
CA TRP A 86 -7.02 -1.54 -4.34
C TRP A 86 -7.66 -2.85 -4.80
N GLY A 87 -6.87 -3.89 -5.05
CA GLY A 87 -7.33 -5.17 -5.55
C GLY A 87 -8.10 -5.02 -6.87
N SER A 88 -9.22 -5.73 -6.98
CA SER A 88 -10.07 -5.68 -8.18
C SER A 88 -10.65 -4.30 -8.49
N ASN A 89 -10.60 -3.34 -7.56
CA ASN A 89 -11.08 -1.97 -7.80
C ASN A 89 -10.10 -1.12 -8.63
N TYR A 90 -8.84 -1.53 -8.77
CA TYR A 90 -7.79 -0.69 -9.36
C TYR A 90 -8.13 -0.21 -10.78
N ALA A 91 -8.65 -1.09 -11.64
CA ALA A 91 -8.99 -0.74 -13.02
C ALA A 91 -10.04 0.38 -13.10
N LYS A 92 -11.12 0.28 -12.31
CA LYS A 92 -12.18 1.31 -12.25
C LYS A 92 -11.67 2.61 -11.64
N LEU A 93 -10.80 2.52 -10.62
CA LEU A 93 -10.18 3.71 -10.03
C LEU A 93 -9.23 4.41 -11.02
N LEU A 94 -8.47 3.66 -11.82
CA LEU A 94 -7.59 4.20 -12.84
C LEU A 94 -8.38 4.88 -13.97
N GLU A 95 -9.52 4.32 -14.37
CA GLU A 95 -10.44 4.98 -15.31
C GLU A 95 -10.92 6.33 -14.76
N ILE A 96 -11.34 6.37 -13.49
CA ILE A 96 -11.78 7.61 -12.82
C ILE A 96 -10.62 8.61 -12.75
N LYS A 97 -9.41 8.15 -12.37
CA LYS A 97 -8.21 8.99 -12.33
C LYS A 97 -7.93 9.64 -13.68
N ASN A 98 -7.95 8.86 -14.76
CA ASN A 98 -7.70 9.36 -16.11
C ASN A 98 -8.81 10.29 -16.61
N LYS A 99 -10.06 10.12 -16.15
CA LYS A 99 -11.17 11.02 -16.48
C LYS A 99 -11.04 12.39 -15.82
N TYR A 100 -10.62 12.45 -14.56
CA TYR A 100 -10.63 13.68 -13.76
C TYR A 100 -9.25 14.34 -13.62
N ASP A 101 -8.17 13.60 -13.83
CA ASP A 101 -6.80 14.09 -13.79
C ASP A 101 -5.98 13.47 -14.96
N PRO A 102 -6.36 13.76 -16.22
CA PRO A 102 -5.71 13.18 -17.41
C PRO A 102 -4.23 13.56 -17.54
N ASP A 103 -3.86 14.74 -17.05
CA ASP A 103 -2.47 15.22 -17.08
C ASP A 103 -1.65 14.68 -15.89
N GLY A 104 -2.30 14.04 -14.92
CA GLY A 104 -1.69 13.51 -13.71
C GLY A 104 -1.00 14.58 -12.89
N LEU A 105 -1.69 15.70 -12.65
CA LEU A 105 -1.28 16.79 -11.77
C LEU A 105 -1.24 16.31 -10.32
N LEU A 106 -2.18 15.46 -9.92
CA LEU A 106 -2.31 14.93 -8.56
C LEU A 106 -1.60 13.57 -8.45
N ASP A 107 -0.31 13.52 -8.78
CA ASP A 107 0.50 12.31 -8.65
C ASP A 107 1.04 12.15 -7.22
N CYS A 108 1.17 10.91 -6.75
CA CYS A 108 1.73 10.59 -5.45
C CYS A 108 2.23 9.14 -5.39
N TRP A 109 3.16 8.88 -4.47
CA TRP A 109 3.79 7.56 -4.32
C TRP A 109 2.76 6.45 -4.10
N HIS A 110 2.77 5.44 -4.97
CA HIS A 110 1.84 4.31 -4.96
C HIS A 110 0.34 4.66 -5.01
N CYS A 111 0.01 5.88 -5.43
CA CYS A 111 -1.36 6.27 -5.70
C CYS A 111 -1.90 5.60 -6.98
N VAL A 112 -3.22 5.66 -7.17
CA VAL A 112 -3.86 5.23 -8.42
C VAL A 112 -3.27 6.00 -9.60
N GLY A 113 -2.72 5.29 -10.58
CA GLY A 113 -2.09 5.90 -11.75
C GLY A 113 -0.71 6.51 -11.48
N TRP A 114 -0.03 6.12 -10.40
CA TRP A 114 1.31 6.61 -10.09
C TRP A 114 2.27 6.50 -11.29
N LYS A 115 2.97 7.59 -11.61
CA LYS A 115 3.85 7.67 -12.80
C LYS A 115 5.24 7.05 -12.58
N GLY A 116 5.48 6.45 -11.42
CA GLY A 116 6.71 5.73 -11.12
C GLY A 116 7.83 6.58 -10.51
N ASN A 117 8.99 5.94 -10.32
CA ASN A 117 10.13 6.45 -9.55
C ASN A 117 10.88 7.64 -10.17
N LYS A 118 10.59 7.99 -11.43
CA LYS A 118 11.25 9.11 -12.14
C LYS A 118 10.62 10.47 -11.86
N THR A 119 9.54 10.50 -11.07
CA THR A 119 8.84 11.74 -10.76
C THR A 119 9.55 12.51 -9.65
N PRO A 120 9.50 13.86 -9.65
CA PRO A 120 10.08 14.65 -8.55
C PRO A 120 9.49 14.32 -7.18
N ILE A 121 8.25 13.83 -7.11
CA ILE A 121 7.63 13.42 -5.85
C ILE A 121 8.17 12.07 -5.35
N ALA A 122 8.61 11.20 -6.27
CA ALA A 122 9.16 9.90 -5.96
C ALA A 122 10.63 9.95 -5.51
N SER A 123 11.37 11.02 -5.84
CA SER A 123 12.79 11.15 -5.45
C SER A 123 13.01 11.26 -3.94
N CYS A 124 11.97 11.60 -3.18
CA CYS A 124 11.99 11.68 -1.72
C CYS A 124 11.79 10.32 -1.02
N TYR A 125 11.36 9.30 -1.75
CA TYR A 125 11.17 7.95 -1.22
C TYR A 125 12.45 7.15 -1.49
N LEU A 126 13.10 6.72 -0.40
CA LEU A 126 14.48 6.20 -0.32
C LEU A 126 14.67 4.79 -0.90
#